data_AF-A0A8C9T8S9-F1
#
_entry.id   AF-A0A8C9T8S9-F1
#
_cell.length_a   1.000
_cell.length_b   1.000
_cell.length_c   1.000
_cell.angle_alpha   90.00
_cell.angle_beta   90.00
_cell.angle_gamma   90.00
#
_symmetry.space_group_name_H-M   'P 1'
#
loop_
_entity.id
_entity.type
_entity.pdbx_description
1 polymer ?
#
loop_
_entity_poly.entity_id
_entity_poly.type
_entity_poly.pdbx_seq_one_letter_code
_entity_poly.pdbx_strand_id
1 'polypeptide(L)'
;MCHESYAMCHRSLPVRRNVGHKLALNCHKLQESLLSSASGYSNYRGILNWCVIMLPVCPASAPSSIRYGILVDPIQVISLFLKDPYRWPAACLVIASNIFIMIALYTERRLSVGAIGENVGIIIHSINLSTVLFFPVATLLMVNSVTPVGGVLALAVYTILFLKLYSYKDVNKWCREIQHAKALSMSRSFSSASRSQVHYPGNLTHRDMYYFVFAPTLCYELNFPRSPRIRKRFLLRRLFEMLFFMQLLVGLIQQWMVPTIQNSMKPFQDMDYSRMIERLLKLAVPNHFIWLIFFYWFFHSSLNFVAELMQFGDREFYRDWWNSETITYFWQNWNIPVHKWCLRHFYKPMLKRGMSKWVGQTAVFLISAFFHEYLVSVPLKMFRLWAFMGMMAQLPLAWLVGRVFQGNYGNAAVWISLIIGQPIAVLMYVHDYYVLHYGGEEPAAPVLLS
;
A
#
# COMPACT_ATOMS: atom_id res chain seq x y z
N MET A 1 32.27 -24.44 23.84
CA MET A 1 32.66 -23.92 22.51
C MET A 1 31.56 -24.33 21.54
N CYS A 2 30.62 -23.51 21.08
CA CYS A 2 30.60 -22.07 20.81
C CYS A 2 29.23 -21.55 21.30
N HIS A 3 29.22 -20.81 22.40
CA HIS A 3 27.98 -20.27 23.01
C HIS A 3 28.31 -18.90 23.60
N GLU A 4 28.84 -18.00 22.76
CA GLU A 4 29.19 -16.62 23.14
C GLU A 4 29.31 -15.78 21.87
N SER A 5 28.22 -15.11 21.49
CA SER A 5 28.22 -13.94 20.60
C SER A 5 26.78 -13.47 20.40
N TYR A 6 26.18 -12.78 21.36
CA TYR A 6 25.11 -11.77 21.15
C TYR A 6 24.78 -11.01 22.45
N ALA A 7 25.78 -10.81 23.32
CA ALA A 7 25.63 -10.06 24.56
C ALA A 7 26.84 -9.15 24.77
N MET A 8 26.97 -8.08 23.97
CA MET A 8 27.77 -6.90 24.36
C MET A 8 27.56 -5.75 23.38
N CYS A 9 26.59 -4.88 23.68
CA CYS A 9 26.70 -3.45 23.40
C CYS A 9 25.73 -2.64 24.30
N HIS A 10 25.82 -2.87 25.61
CA HIS A 10 25.27 -1.97 26.63
C HIS A 10 26.45 -1.38 27.42
N ARG A 11 27.02 -0.29 26.90
CA ARG A 11 27.69 0.71 27.73
C ARG A 11 26.98 2.04 27.52
N SER A 12 26.37 2.48 28.61
CA SER A 12 25.81 3.80 28.86
C SER A 12 26.86 4.88 28.62
N LEU A 13 26.84 5.48 27.44
CA LEU A 13 27.46 6.78 27.17
C LEU A 13 26.37 7.85 27.24
N PRO A 14 26.63 9.02 27.87
CA PRO A 14 25.67 10.12 27.89
C PRO A 14 25.53 10.66 26.48
N VAL A 15 24.53 10.17 25.76
CA VAL A 15 24.17 10.67 24.44
C VAL A 15 23.84 12.15 24.60
N ARG A 16 24.66 13.03 24.01
CA ARG A 16 24.32 14.43 23.74
C ARG A 16 22.89 14.46 23.15
N ARG A 17 21.89 14.76 23.98
CA ARG A 17 20.44 14.67 23.67
C ARG A 17 20.05 15.43 22.39
N ASN A 18 20.83 16.43 21.98
CA ASN A 18 20.54 17.26 20.81
C ASN A 18 20.98 16.70 19.45
N VAL A 19 21.95 15.77 19.41
CA VAL A 19 22.43 15.19 18.13
C VAL A 19 21.66 13.92 17.76
N GLY A 20 21.26 13.12 18.76
CA GLY A 20 20.43 11.92 18.55
C GLY A 20 19.02 12.21 18.02
N HIS A 21 18.45 13.38 18.34
CA HIS A 21 17.13 13.77 17.85
C HIS A 21 17.11 14.13 16.34
N LYS A 22 18.18 14.73 15.80
CA LYS A 22 18.29 15.08 14.37
C LYS A 22 18.46 13.83 13.48
N LEU A 23 19.21 12.82 13.93
CA LEU A 23 19.39 11.57 13.17
C LEU A 23 18.14 10.67 13.20
N ALA A 24 17.29 10.80 14.22
CA ALA A 24 16.10 9.97 14.40
C ALA A 24 14.90 10.35 13.49
N LEU A 25 14.99 11.46 12.76
CA LEU A 25 13.88 12.03 12.00
C LEU A 25 13.95 11.80 10.48
N ASN A 26 15.13 11.50 9.92
CA ASN A 26 15.27 11.25 8.48
C ASN A 26 15.02 9.77 8.16
N CYS A 27 13.99 9.47 7.37
CA CYS A 27 13.67 8.15 6.83
C CYS A 27 13.91 8.04 5.32
N HIS A 28 14.23 9.14 4.63
CA HIS A 28 14.50 9.15 3.20
C HIS A 28 15.99 9.24 2.87
N LYS A 29 16.40 8.50 1.81
CA LYS A 29 17.76 8.50 1.25
C LYS A 29 17.66 8.50 -0.27
N LEU A 30 18.69 9.02 -0.95
CA LEU A 30 18.78 8.91 -2.41
C LEU A 30 19.16 7.47 -2.78
N GLN A 31 18.25 6.75 -3.42
CA GLN A 31 18.43 5.34 -3.78
C GLN A 31 17.47 4.91 -4.90
N GLU A 32 17.87 3.92 -5.69
CA GLU A 32 17.07 3.35 -6.79
C GLU A 32 16.22 2.16 -6.31
N SER A 33 15.13 1.86 -7.03
CA SER A 33 14.33 0.66 -6.74
C SER A 33 15.09 -0.62 -7.03
N LEU A 34 14.86 -1.66 -6.24
CA LEU A 34 15.63 -2.91 -6.31
C LEU A 34 15.54 -3.64 -7.65
N LEU A 35 14.38 -3.69 -8.31
CA LEU A 35 14.25 -4.31 -9.65
C LEU A 35 14.67 -3.38 -10.81
N SER A 36 15.11 -2.14 -10.51
CA SER A 36 15.66 -1.26 -11.54
C SER A 36 17.02 -1.79 -11.98
N SER A 37 17.35 -1.69 -13.26
CA SER A 37 18.68 -2.11 -13.76
C SER A 37 19.83 -1.33 -13.12
N ALA A 38 19.55 -0.14 -12.57
CA ALA A 38 20.53 0.69 -11.88
C ALA A 38 20.85 0.23 -10.44
N SER A 39 20.11 -0.73 -9.88
CA SER A 39 20.31 -1.18 -8.49
C SER A 39 21.50 -2.12 -8.32
N GLY A 40 21.93 -2.81 -9.40
CA GLY A 40 22.96 -3.85 -9.36
C GLY A 40 22.54 -5.14 -8.61
N TYR A 41 21.26 -5.33 -8.33
CA TYR A 41 20.77 -6.50 -7.59
C TYR A 41 20.70 -7.77 -8.45
N SER A 42 21.19 -8.90 -7.93
CA SER A 42 21.29 -10.17 -8.67
C SER A 42 20.73 -11.41 -7.95
N ASN A 43 20.26 -11.28 -6.70
CA ASN A 43 19.86 -12.43 -5.89
C ASN A 43 18.36 -12.78 -6.04
N TYR A 44 18.03 -13.64 -7.00
CA TYR A 44 16.66 -14.07 -7.29
C TYR A 44 16.31 -15.49 -6.80
N ARG A 45 17.03 -16.01 -5.78
CA ARG A 45 16.84 -17.38 -5.26
C ARG A 45 15.39 -17.69 -4.88
N GLY A 46 14.70 -16.77 -4.23
CA GLY A 46 13.31 -16.93 -3.83
C GLY A 46 12.35 -17.06 -5.00
N ILE A 47 12.67 -16.47 -6.15
CA ILE A 47 11.89 -16.66 -7.40
C ILE A 47 12.07 -18.08 -7.93
N LEU A 48 13.26 -18.66 -7.83
CA LEU A 48 13.50 -20.05 -8.21
C LEU A 48 12.71 -21.02 -7.32
N ASN A 49 12.69 -20.80 -6.00
CA ASN A 49 11.87 -21.57 -5.07
C ASN A 49 10.38 -21.47 -5.43
N TRP A 50 9.92 -20.27 -5.77
CA TRP A 50 8.55 -20.05 -6.24
C TRP A 50 8.24 -20.82 -7.54
N CYS A 51 9.15 -20.81 -8.53
CA CYS A 51 8.97 -21.61 -9.75
C CYS A 51 8.80 -23.09 -9.41
N VAL A 52 9.62 -23.64 -8.51
CA VAL A 52 9.51 -25.05 -8.08
C VAL A 52 8.17 -25.34 -7.40
N ILE A 53 7.67 -24.44 -6.56
CA ILE A 53 6.35 -24.57 -5.90
C ILE A 53 5.22 -24.53 -6.93
N MET A 54 5.36 -23.74 -8.00
CA MET A 54 4.34 -23.60 -9.03
C MET A 54 4.34 -24.73 -10.06
N LEU A 55 5.45 -25.43 -10.28
CA LEU A 55 5.53 -26.51 -11.28
C LEU A 55 4.45 -27.60 -11.14
N PRO A 56 4.08 -28.09 -9.93
CA PRO A 56 3.01 -29.08 -9.77
C PRO A 56 1.59 -28.49 -9.85
N VAL A 57 1.45 -27.18 -9.63
CA VAL A 57 0.15 -26.51 -9.46
C VAL A 57 -0.30 -25.78 -10.74
N CYS A 58 0.65 -25.46 -11.62
CA CYS A 58 0.35 -24.88 -12.93
C CYS A 58 -0.12 -26.01 -13.86
N PRO A 59 -1.40 -26.04 -14.28
CA PRO A 59 -1.79 -26.96 -15.34
C PRO A 59 -0.96 -26.62 -16.58
N ALA A 60 -0.43 -27.63 -17.28
CA ALA A 60 0.23 -27.47 -18.59
C ALA A 60 -0.66 -26.74 -19.63
N SER A 61 -1.93 -26.59 -19.32
CA SER A 61 -2.94 -25.76 -19.97
C SER A 61 -3.09 -24.40 -19.27
N ALA A 62 -2.05 -23.56 -19.29
CA ALA A 62 -2.33 -22.14 -19.44
C ALA A 62 -3.17 -22.01 -20.73
N PRO A 63 -4.33 -21.34 -20.73
CA PRO A 63 -5.08 -21.18 -21.96
C PRO A 63 -4.14 -20.48 -22.93
N SER A 64 -3.71 -21.21 -23.96
CA SER A 64 -2.88 -20.67 -25.01
C SER A 64 -3.60 -19.42 -25.50
N SER A 65 -2.99 -18.25 -25.31
CA SER A 65 -3.46 -16.97 -25.88
C SER A 65 -3.65 -17.02 -27.41
N ILE A 66 -3.30 -18.17 -28.00
CA ILE A 66 -3.39 -18.56 -29.40
C ILE A 66 -4.79 -19.10 -29.80
N ARG A 67 -5.63 -19.62 -28.87
CA ARG A 67 -6.95 -20.20 -29.26
C ARG A 67 -8.11 -19.19 -29.35
N TYR A 68 -8.05 -18.05 -28.67
CA TYR A 68 -9.15 -17.07 -28.64
C TYR A 68 -8.75 -15.66 -29.08
N GLY A 69 -7.51 -15.47 -29.56
CA GLY A 69 -6.98 -14.13 -29.86
C GLY A 69 -6.87 -13.24 -28.61
N ILE A 70 -6.19 -12.10 -28.75
CA ILE A 70 -6.22 -11.06 -27.71
C ILE A 70 -7.59 -10.38 -27.82
N LEU A 71 -8.60 -10.97 -27.19
CA LEU A 71 -9.97 -10.46 -27.15
C LEU A 71 -10.12 -9.44 -26.01
N VAL A 72 -9.17 -8.52 -25.90
CA VAL A 72 -9.28 -7.41 -24.96
C VAL A 72 -9.62 -6.19 -25.78
N ASP A 73 -10.91 -5.87 -25.84
CA ASP A 73 -11.35 -4.61 -26.42
C ASP A 73 -10.95 -3.46 -25.47
N PRO A 74 -9.99 -2.60 -25.84
CA PRO A 74 -9.57 -1.48 -25.01
C PRO A 74 -10.75 -0.52 -24.73
N ILE A 75 -11.73 -0.49 -25.63
CA ILE A 75 -12.94 0.33 -25.50
C ILE A 75 -13.85 -0.23 -24.42
N GLN A 76 -13.98 -1.55 -24.27
CA GLN A 76 -14.71 -2.16 -23.16
C GLN A 76 -14.06 -1.89 -21.79
N VAL A 77 -12.74 -1.89 -21.72
CA VAL A 77 -12.01 -1.55 -20.48
C VAL A 77 -12.34 -0.11 -20.09
N ILE A 78 -12.21 0.81 -21.05
CA ILE A 78 -12.55 2.21 -20.86
C ILE A 78 -14.04 2.36 -20.52
N SER A 79 -14.96 1.66 -21.19
CA SER A 79 -16.41 1.76 -20.91
C SER A 79 -16.79 1.17 -19.55
N LEU A 80 -16.04 0.19 -19.01
CA LEU A 80 -16.21 -0.33 -17.65
C LEU A 80 -15.85 0.73 -16.60
N PHE A 81 -14.84 1.57 -16.89
CA PHE A 81 -14.48 2.75 -16.08
C PHE A 81 -15.38 3.96 -16.34
N LEU A 82 -15.97 4.06 -17.54
CA LEU A 82 -16.72 5.20 -18.08
C LEU A 82 -18.20 4.90 -18.33
N LYS A 83 -18.83 4.06 -17.52
CA LYS A 83 -20.23 3.62 -17.76
C LYS A 83 -21.22 4.80 -17.79
N ASP A 84 -20.86 5.96 -17.23
CA ASP A 84 -21.63 7.20 -17.36
C ASP A 84 -20.71 8.44 -17.35
N PRO A 85 -20.30 8.98 -18.52
CA PRO A 85 -19.28 10.04 -18.60
C PRO A 85 -19.70 11.38 -17.97
N TYR A 86 -20.97 11.54 -17.59
CA TYR A 86 -21.50 12.77 -16.98
C TYR A 86 -21.64 12.70 -15.45
N ARG A 87 -21.55 11.50 -14.85
CA ARG A 87 -21.67 11.30 -13.40
C ARG A 87 -20.48 10.49 -12.91
N TRP A 88 -19.38 11.18 -12.57
CA TRP A 88 -18.18 10.57 -11.99
C TRP A 88 -18.07 10.87 -10.50
N PRO A 89 -18.93 10.28 -9.64
CA PRO A 89 -18.90 10.54 -8.21
C PRO A 89 -17.55 10.21 -7.58
N ALA A 90 -16.85 9.19 -8.10
CA ALA A 90 -15.49 8.86 -7.67
C ALA A 90 -14.47 9.97 -7.98
N ALA A 91 -14.52 10.58 -9.18
CA ALA A 91 -13.64 11.69 -9.53
C ALA A 91 -14.00 12.95 -8.72
N CYS A 92 -15.29 13.22 -8.51
CA CYS A 92 -15.75 14.30 -7.64
C CYS A 92 -15.24 14.14 -6.20
N LEU A 93 -15.25 12.91 -5.66
CA LEU A 93 -14.64 12.60 -4.36
C LEU A 93 -13.13 12.90 -4.36
N VAL A 94 -12.40 12.48 -5.38
CA VAL A 94 -10.96 12.78 -5.48
C VAL A 94 -10.72 14.30 -5.53
N ILE A 95 -11.53 15.07 -6.26
CA ILE A 95 -11.42 16.54 -6.28
C ILE A 95 -11.76 17.13 -4.90
N ALA A 96 -12.82 16.66 -4.25
CA ALA A 96 -13.23 17.08 -2.91
C ALA A 96 -12.15 16.83 -1.85
N SER A 97 -11.25 15.86 -2.08
CA SER A 97 -10.13 15.57 -1.17
C SER A 97 -9.22 16.79 -0.91
N ASN A 98 -9.17 17.75 -1.84
CA ASN A 98 -8.41 19.01 -1.71
C ASN A 98 -8.86 19.87 -0.51
N ILE A 99 -10.13 19.76 -0.11
CA ILE A 99 -10.66 20.50 1.05
C ILE A 99 -9.90 20.08 2.31
N PHE A 100 -9.70 18.78 2.53
CA PHE A 100 -9.00 18.26 3.70
C PHE A 100 -7.49 18.59 3.69
N ILE A 101 -6.88 18.64 2.51
CA ILE A 101 -5.49 19.09 2.31
C ILE A 101 -5.36 20.55 2.75
N MET A 102 -6.28 21.41 2.28
CA MET A 102 -6.27 22.84 2.64
C MET A 102 -6.51 23.05 4.13
N ILE A 103 -7.48 22.35 4.73
CA ILE A 103 -7.72 22.41 6.18
C ILE A 103 -6.43 22.10 6.94
N ALA A 104 -5.76 20.99 6.62
CA ALA A 104 -4.51 20.62 7.30
C ALA A 104 -3.41 21.69 7.14
N LEU A 105 -3.24 22.26 5.94
CA LEU A 105 -2.24 23.31 5.70
C LEU A 105 -2.55 24.60 6.47
N TYR A 106 -3.80 25.07 6.43
CA TYR A 106 -4.19 26.30 7.11
C TYR A 106 -4.18 26.16 8.63
N THR A 107 -4.58 25.00 9.17
CA THR A 107 -4.43 24.70 10.60
C THR A 107 -2.97 24.80 11.03
N GLU A 108 -2.05 24.21 10.26
CA GLU A 108 -0.61 24.29 10.54
C GLU A 108 -0.06 25.72 10.43
N ARG A 109 -0.52 26.52 9.45
CA ARG A 109 -0.16 27.94 9.37
C ARG A 109 -0.61 28.71 10.60
N ARG A 110 -1.84 28.50 11.08
CA ARG A 110 -2.37 29.17 12.28
C ARG A 110 -1.64 28.73 13.55
N LEU A 111 -1.25 27.45 13.66
CA LEU A 111 -0.39 26.97 14.74
C LEU A 111 1.00 27.59 14.69
N SER A 112 1.57 27.78 13.50
CA SER A 112 2.93 28.32 13.34
C SER A 112 3.10 29.75 13.85
N VAL A 113 2.05 30.57 13.75
CA VAL A 113 2.04 31.96 14.21
C VAL A 113 1.48 32.11 15.63
N GLY A 114 1.10 31.01 16.28
CA GLY A 114 0.50 31.03 17.63
C GLY A 114 -0.93 31.58 17.67
N ALA A 115 -1.63 31.67 16.53
CA ALA A 115 -3.00 32.18 16.47
C ALA A 115 -4.03 31.19 17.05
N ILE A 116 -3.69 29.91 17.16
CA ILE A 116 -4.47 28.88 17.85
C ILE A 116 -3.55 28.07 18.78
N GLY A 117 -4.09 27.64 19.92
CA GLY A 117 -3.36 26.79 20.86
C GLY A 117 -3.15 25.36 20.34
N GLU A 118 -2.13 24.67 20.85
CA GLU A 118 -1.77 23.30 20.40
C GLU A 118 -2.92 22.31 20.62
N ASN A 119 -3.66 22.40 21.73
CA ASN A 119 -4.82 21.54 21.99
C ASN A 119 -5.92 21.72 20.94
N VAL A 120 -6.21 22.98 20.57
CA VAL A 120 -7.20 23.30 19.52
C VAL A 120 -6.72 22.77 18.17
N GLY A 121 -5.43 22.93 17.85
CA GLY A 121 -4.82 22.36 16.65
C GLY A 121 -4.95 20.85 16.57
N ILE A 122 -4.69 20.13 17.67
CA ILE A 122 -4.84 18.67 17.75
C ILE A 122 -6.30 18.26 17.52
N ILE A 123 -7.26 18.99 18.09
CA ILE A 123 -8.69 18.72 17.89
C ILE A 123 -9.08 18.91 16.42
N ILE A 124 -8.70 20.03 15.80
CA ILE A 124 -9.00 20.31 14.38
C ILE A 124 -8.39 19.23 13.47
N HIS A 125 -7.13 18.86 13.69
CA HIS A 125 -6.50 17.78 12.94
C HIS A 125 -7.19 16.43 13.14
N SER A 126 -7.63 16.12 14.36
CA SER A 126 -8.31 14.85 14.66
C SER A 126 -9.69 14.78 14.01
N ILE A 127 -10.42 15.90 13.98
CA ILE A 127 -11.68 16.02 13.24
C ILE A 127 -11.42 15.85 11.74
N ASN A 128 -10.47 16.61 11.17
CA ASN A 128 -10.13 16.54 9.76
C ASN A 128 -9.74 15.11 9.32
N LEU A 129 -8.85 14.45 10.06
CA LEU A 129 -8.42 13.07 9.79
C LEU A 129 -9.57 12.07 9.90
N SER A 130 -10.46 12.23 10.89
CA SER A 130 -11.66 11.39 11.02
C SER A 130 -12.59 11.59 9.81
N THR A 131 -12.84 12.84 9.42
CA THR A 131 -13.69 13.15 8.26
C THR A 131 -13.09 12.60 6.97
N VAL A 132 -11.77 12.65 6.78
CA VAL A 132 -11.10 12.02 5.61
C VAL A 132 -11.43 10.53 5.52
N LEU A 133 -11.54 9.80 6.64
CA LEU A 133 -11.87 8.38 6.61
C LEU A 133 -13.36 8.11 6.40
N PHE A 134 -14.24 8.85 7.06
CA PHE A 134 -15.68 8.55 7.07
C PHE A 134 -16.48 9.20 5.94
N PHE A 135 -16.07 10.38 5.46
CA PHE A 135 -16.75 11.09 4.36
C PHE A 135 -16.87 10.27 3.06
N PRO A 136 -15.79 9.65 2.54
CA PRO A 136 -15.92 8.87 1.30
C PRO A 136 -16.74 7.59 1.53
N VAL A 137 -16.70 6.99 2.72
CA VAL A 137 -17.55 5.82 3.06
C VAL A 137 -19.02 6.19 2.98
N ALA A 138 -19.43 7.26 3.68
CA ALA A 138 -20.81 7.72 3.65
C ALA A 138 -21.27 7.99 2.22
N THR A 139 -20.43 8.66 1.42
CA THR A 139 -20.75 8.96 0.02
C THR A 139 -20.91 7.69 -0.82
N LEU A 140 -20.01 6.70 -0.70
CA LEU A 140 -20.09 5.45 -1.46
C LEU A 140 -21.27 4.57 -1.07
N LEU A 141 -21.69 4.61 0.20
CA LEU A 141 -22.85 3.86 0.67
C LEU A 141 -24.17 4.52 0.22
N MET A 142 -24.22 5.87 0.21
CA MET A 142 -25.42 6.61 -0.18
C MET A 142 -25.59 6.76 -1.70
N VAL A 143 -24.48 6.90 -2.45
CA VAL A 143 -24.51 7.13 -3.90
C VAL A 143 -24.41 5.79 -4.64
N ASN A 144 -25.52 5.32 -5.19
CA ASN A 144 -25.59 4.04 -5.90
C ASN A 144 -24.96 4.03 -7.30
N SER A 145 -24.63 5.20 -7.86
CA SER A 145 -24.02 5.31 -9.19
C SER A 145 -22.50 5.05 -9.21
N VAL A 146 -21.85 4.88 -8.05
CA VAL A 146 -20.40 4.65 -8.02
C VAL A 146 -20.12 3.19 -8.38
N THR A 147 -19.26 2.97 -9.38
CA THR A 147 -18.77 1.62 -9.70
C THR A 147 -17.87 1.09 -8.58
N PRO A 148 -17.84 -0.22 -8.30
CA PRO A 148 -16.98 -0.78 -7.25
C PRO A 148 -15.50 -0.42 -7.45
N VAL A 149 -15.02 -0.47 -8.69
CA VAL A 149 -13.62 -0.11 -9.02
C VAL A 149 -13.36 1.37 -8.74
N GLY A 150 -14.29 2.26 -9.13
CA GLY A 150 -14.21 3.68 -8.81
C GLY A 150 -14.23 3.94 -7.29
N GLY A 151 -15.02 3.16 -6.55
CA GLY A 151 -15.07 3.17 -5.08
C GLY A 151 -13.74 2.77 -4.44
N VAL A 152 -13.13 1.65 -4.88
CA VAL A 152 -11.81 1.21 -4.40
C VAL A 152 -10.75 2.28 -4.67
N LEU A 153 -10.74 2.88 -5.87
CA LEU A 153 -9.79 3.94 -6.23
C LEU A 153 -9.97 5.19 -5.35
N ALA A 154 -11.22 5.64 -5.15
CA ALA A 154 -11.51 6.77 -4.27
C ALA A 154 -11.07 6.48 -2.82
N LEU A 155 -11.44 5.33 -2.24
CA LEU A 155 -11.03 4.96 -0.88
C LEU A 155 -9.51 4.80 -0.74
N ALA A 156 -8.82 4.29 -1.76
CA ALA A 156 -7.38 4.20 -1.76
C ALA A 156 -6.74 5.60 -1.72
N VAL A 157 -7.24 6.55 -2.51
CA VAL A 157 -6.78 7.96 -2.47
C VAL A 157 -7.00 8.57 -1.09
N TYR A 158 -8.19 8.41 -0.51
CA TYR A 158 -8.49 8.94 0.84
C TYR A 158 -7.68 8.28 1.94
N THR A 159 -7.41 6.97 1.83
CA THR A 159 -6.53 6.25 2.77
C THR A 159 -5.10 6.76 2.68
N ILE A 160 -4.56 6.90 1.47
CA ILE A 160 -3.22 7.47 1.25
C ILE A 160 -3.16 8.91 1.80
N LEU A 161 -4.19 9.71 1.54
CA LEU A 161 -4.28 11.08 2.04
C LEU A 161 -4.33 11.12 3.57
N PHE A 162 -5.12 10.27 4.22
CA PHE A 162 -5.16 10.15 5.68
C PHE A 162 -3.76 9.88 6.25
N LEU A 163 -3.05 8.88 5.72
CA LEU A 163 -1.70 8.52 6.19
C LEU A 163 -0.72 9.68 5.99
N LYS A 164 -0.78 10.36 4.83
CA LYS A 164 0.04 11.54 4.54
C LYS A 164 -0.25 12.69 5.49
N LEU A 165 -1.52 13.08 5.67
CA LEU A 165 -1.90 14.19 6.55
C LEU A 165 -1.57 13.88 8.02
N TYR A 166 -1.69 12.63 8.44
CA TYR A 166 -1.25 12.20 9.77
C TYR A 166 0.25 12.45 9.95
N SER A 167 1.06 12.04 8.97
CA SER A 167 2.51 12.25 9.00
C SER A 167 2.86 13.74 8.95
N TYR A 168 2.16 14.53 8.12
CA TYR A 168 2.34 15.98 8.02
C TYR A 168 2.11 16.69 9.35
N LYS A 169 1.01 16.35 10.04
CA LYS A 169 0.70 16.85 11.39
C LYS A 169 1.82 16.51 12.37
N ASP A 170 2.21 15.24 12.46
CA ASP A 170 3.21 14.77 13.43
C ASP A 170 4.56 15.47 13.24
N VAL A 171 5.04 15.55 12.00
CA VAL A 171 6.36 16.10 11.70
C VAL A 171 6.40 17.60 11.92
N ASN A 172 5.37 18.36 11.52
CA ASN A 172 5.31 19.79 11.81
C ASN A 172 5.20 20.06 13.31
N LYS A 173 4.44 19.23 14.06
CA LYS A 173 4.42 19.30 15.52
C LYS A 173 5.80 19.09 16.14
N TRP A 174 6.53 18.06 15.71
CA TRP A 174 7.90 17.83 16.19
C TRP A 174 8.83 19.00 15.86
N CYS A 175 8.68 19.61 14.69
CA CYS A 175 9.45 20.81 14.32
C CYS A 175 9.14 22.00 15.23
N ARG A 176 7.86 22.24 15.56
CA ARG A 176 7.47 23.26 16.53
C ARG A 176 8.08 23.00 17.90
N GLU A 177 7.94 21.80 18.43
CA GLU A 177 8.48 21.41 19.75
C GLU A 177 9.99 21.64 19.82
N ILE A 178 10.73 21.28 18.76
CA ILE A 178 12.17 21.52 18.66
C ILE A 178 12.48 23.02 18.64
N GLN A 179 11.69 23.84 17.94
CA GLN A 179 11.90 25.29 17.89
C GLN A 179 11.64 25.94 19.25
N HIS A 180 10.56 25.55 19.95
CA HIS A 180 10.27 26.01 21.30
C HIS A 180 11.36 25.61 22.29
N ALA A 181 11.82 24.36 22.25
CA ALA A 181 12.92 23.89 23.11
C ALA A 181 14.23 24.67 22.85
N LYS A 182 14.54 24.99 21.58
CA LYS A 182 15.70 25.82 21.24
C LYS A 182 15.58 27.23 21.78
N ALA A 183 14.41 27.86 21.65
CA ALA A 183 14.14 29.19 22.17
C ALA A 183 14.34 29.24 23.70
N LEU A 184 13.85 28.23 24.43
CA LEU A 184 14.04 28.11 25.88
C LEU A 184 15.49 27.88 26.29
N SER A 185 16.26 27.12 25.49
CA SER A 185 17.65 26.80 25.81
C SER A 185 18.67 27.93 25.57
N MET A 186 18.22 29.09 25.06
CA MET A 186 19.06 30.23 24.65
C MET A 186 20.24 29.88 23.72
N SER A 187 20.22 28.67 23.16
CA SER A 187 21.26 28.11 22.29
C SER A 187 21.12 28.76 20.91
N ARG A 188 21.72 29.93 20.75
CA ARG A 188 22.03 30.49 19.43
C ARG A 188 23.20 29.69 18.83
N SER A 189 22.95 28.43 18.47
CA SER A 189 23.88 27.75 17.57
C SER A 189 23.78 28.47 16.23
N PHE A 190 24.79 29.29 15.92
CA PHE A 190 25.03 29.85 14.59
C PHE A 190 25.41 28.68 13.66
N SER A 191 24.44 27.83 13.34
CA SER A 191 24.63 26.84 12.29
C SER A 191 24.60 27.63 10.99
N SER A 192 25.77 27.76 10.35
CA SER A 192 25.91 28.25 8.98
C SER A 192 24.83 27.63 8.12
N ALA A 193 23.76 28.37 7.86
CA ALA A 193 22.64 27.89 7.08
C ALA A 193 23.17 27.64 5.68
N SER A 194 23.33 26.37 5.29
CA SER A 194 23.44 26.03 3.88
C SER A 194 22.19 26.62 3.22
N ARG A 195 22.37 27.61 2.34
CA ARG A 195 21.31 28.44 1.74
C ARG A 195 20.19 27.66 1.02
N SER A 196 20.27 26.34 0.94
CA SER A 196 19.37 25.46 0.18
C SER A 196 18.41 24.59 1.01
N GLN A 197 18.45 24.60 2.35
CA GLN A 197 17.54 23.77 3.16
C GLN A 197 16.34 24.54 3.69
N VAL A 198 15.14 23.98 3.48
CA VAL A 198 13.89 24.54 4.00
C VAL A 198 13.80 24.26 5.50
N HIS A 199 13.51 25.31 6.26
CA HIS A 199 13.30 25.25 7.71
C HIS A 199 11.87 25.64 8.07
N TYR A 200 11.33 25.07 9.14
CA TYR A 200 10.04 25.48 9.69
C TYR A 200 10.11 26.94 10.19
N PRO A 201 9.10 27.79 9.95
CA PRO A 201 7.80 27.52 9.29
C PRO A 201 7.78 27.71 7.76
N GLY A 202 8.93 27.95 7.12
CA GLY A 202 9.04 28.21 5.68
C GLY A 202 8.58 27.06 4.76
N ASN A 203 8.36 25.86 5.30
CA ASN A 203 7.80 24.72 4.57
C ASN A 203 6.27 24.75 4.42
N LEU A 204 5.57 25.70 5.06
CA LEU A 204 4.10 25.78 5.07
C LEU A 204 3.56 26.46 3.81
N THR A 205 4.05 26.05 2.64
CA THR A 205 3.63 26.57 1.33
C THR A 205 2.67 25.60 0.64
N HIS A 206 1.83 26.11 -0.28
CA HIS A 206 0.97 25.24 -1.10
C HIS A 206 1.82 24.31 -1.97
N ARG A 207 2.97 24.81 -2.46
CA ARG A 207 3.89 24.06 -3.30
C ARG A 207 4.45 22.83 -2.57
N ASP A 208 4.93 23.00 -1.35
CA ASP A 208 5.51 21.89 -0.57
C ASP A 208 4.44 20.89 -0.13
N MET A 209 3.25 21.37 0.23
CA MET A 209 2.10 20.52 0.55
C MET A 209 1.72 19.65 -0.64
N TYR A 210 1.45 20.23 -1.81
CA TYR A 210 1.07 19.45 -2.99
C TYR A 210 2.22 18.58 -3.51
N TYR A 211 3.47 19.03 -3.39
CA TYR A 211 4.60 18.18 -3.67
C TYR A 211 4.55 16.89 -2.82
N PHE A 212 4.32 17.03 -1.51
CA PHE A 212 4.21 15.88 -0.62
C PHE A 212 2.97 15.02 -0.93
N VAL A 213 1.82 15.62 -1.22
CA VAL A 213 0.59 14.88 -1.57
C VAL A 213 0.85 13.94 -2.76
N PHE A 214 1.54 14.40 -3.80
CA PHE A 214 1.84 13.60 -4.99
C PHE A 214 3.13 12.75 -4.89
N ALA A 215 4.05 13.06 -3.97
CA ALA A 215 5.26 12.27 -3.80
C ALA A 215 4.91 10.80 -3.40
N PRO A 216 5.61 9.78 -3.93
CA PRO A 216 5.31 8.37 -3.67
C PRO A 216 5.85 7.91 -2.30
N THR A 217 5.57 8.67 -1.25
CA THR A 217 5.92 8.37 0.15
C THR A 217 4.75 8.75 1.07
N LEU A 218 4.62 8.05 2.20
CA LEU A 218 3.64 8.36 3.24
C LEU A 218 4.26 9.12 4.42
N CYS A 219 5.59 9.15 4.52
CA CYS A 219 6.29 9.91 5.56
C CYS A 219 6.62 11.31 5.03
N TYR A 220 6.12 12.34 5.72
CA TYR A 220 6.45 13.73 5.43
C TYR A 220 7.85 14.07 5.95
N GLU A 221 8.61 14.83 5.17
CA GLU A 221 9.86 15.45 5.57
C GLU A 221 9.96 16.85 4.95
N LEU A 222 10.66 17.75 5.63
CA LEU A 222 10.83 19.12 5.13
C LEU A 222 11.67 19.14 3.84
N ASN A 223 12.68 18.27 3.75
CA ASN A 223 13.64 18.27 2.66
C ASN A 223 13.77 16.84 2.11
N PHE A 224 12.98 16.52 1.09
CA PHE A 224 13.06 15.24 0.40
C PHE A 224 14.32 15.15 -0.48
N PRO A 225 14.98 13.98 -0.57
CA PRO A 225 16.05 13.77 -1.53
C PRO A 225 15.49 13.94 -2.96
N ARG A 226 16.21 14.69 -3.80
CA ARG A 226 15.80 15.00 -5.17
C ARG A 226 16.71 14.35 -6.21
N SER A 227 16.10 13.88 -7.29
CA SER A 227 16.84 13.49 -8.50
C SER A 227 17.29 14.76 -9.25
N PRO A 228 18.52 14.81 -9.80
CA PRO A 228 19.05 16.02 -10.43
C PRO A 228 18.31 16.41 -11.73
N ARG A 229 17.73 15.44 -12.43
CA ARG A 229 17.01 15.65 -13.70
C ARG A 229 15.96 14.56 -13.91
N ILE A 230 14.99 14.83 -14.80
CA ILE A 230 14.02 13.84 -15.26
C ILE A 230 14.63 13.03 -16.42
N ARG A 231 14.83 11.73 -16.20
CA ARG A 231 15.33 10.75 -17.18
C ARG A 231 14.21 10.31 -18.13
N LYS A 232 14.04 11.02 -19.24
CA LYS A 232 12.94 10.78 -20.22
C LYS A 232 12.86 9.34 -20.73
N ARG A 233 14.01 8.70 -21.04
CA ARG A 233 14.05 7.28 -21.47
C ARG A 233 13.52 6.33 -20.39
N PHE A 234 13.90 6.57 -19.13
CA PHE A 234 13.40 5.80 -17.99
C PHE A 234 11.88 6.00 -17.82
N LEU A 235 11.42 7.26 -17.89
CA LEU A 235 10.00 7.61 -17.78
C LEU A 235 9.15 6.94 -18.87
N LEU A 236 9.58 7.00 -20.14
CA LEU A 236 8.89 6.35 -21.26
C LEU A 236 8.86 4.82 -21.09
N ARG A 237 9.98 4.21 -20.68
CA ARG A 237 10.02 2.76 -20.39
C ARG A 237 9.00 2.37 -19.32
N ARG A 238 8.93 3.13 -18.21
CA ARG A 238 7.95 2.89 -17.14
C ARG A 238 6.51 3.05 -17.65
N LEU A 239 6.24 4.03 -18.50
CA LEU A 239 4.92 4.22 -19.12
C LEU A 239 4.52 3.01 -19.99
N PHE A 240 5.40 2.51 -20.85
CA PHE A 240 5.12 1.32 -21.67
C PHE A 240 4.89 0.07 -20.82
N GLU A 241 5.69 -0.13 -19.76
CA GLU A 241 5.48 -1.23 -18.82
C GLU A 241 4.13 -1.11 -18.11
N MET A 242 3.73 0.09 -17.68
CA MET A 242 2.42 0.32 -17.06
C MET A 242 1.26 -0.05 -18.00
N LEU A 243 1.34 0.35 -19.28
CA LEU A 243 0.32 0.02 -20.28
C LEU A 243 0.28 -1.48 -20.57
N PHE A 244 1.45 -2.10 -20.76
CA PHE A 244 1.57 -3.53 -21.02
C PHE A 244 1.02 -4.38 -19.87
N PHE A 245 1.44 -4.11 -18.63
CA PHE A 245 0.99 -4.90 -17.48
C PHE A 245 -0.49 -4.63 -17.13
N MET A 246 -1.01 -3.43 -17.39
CA MET A 246 -2.45 -3.18 -17.25
C MET A 246 -3.25 -4.03 -18.23
N GLN A 247 -2.83 -4.09 -19.50
CA GLN A 247 -3.45 -4.94 -20.51
C GLN A 247 -3.36 -6.42 -20.15
N LEU A 248 -2.21 -6.86 -19.65
CA LEU A 248 -2.00 -8.24 -19.19
C LEU A 248 -2.92 -8.59 -18.01
N LEU A 249 -3.08 -7.69 -17.03
CA LEU A 249 -3.98 -7.88 -15.89
C LEU A 249 -5.43 -8.07 -16.35
N VAL A 250 -5.91 -7.19 -17.24
CA VAL A 250 -7.26 -7.29 -17.81
C VAL A 250 -7.43 -8.63 -18.54
N GLY A 251 -6.46 -8.98 -19.41
CA GLY A 251 -6.49 -10.23 -20.17
C GLY A 251 -6.54 -11.47 -19.26
N LEU A 252 -5.73 -11.51 -18.21
CA LEU A 252 -5.73 -12.62 -17.24
C LEU A 252 -7.06 -12.72 -16.47
N ILE A 253 -7.63 -11.58 -16.08
CA ILE A 253 -8.93 -11.56 -15.41
C ILE A 253 -10.03 -12.08 -16.35
N GLN A 254 -10.11 -11.56 -17.58
CA GLN A 254 -11.17 -11.92 -18.52
C GLN A 254 -11.03 -13.35 -19.05
N GLN A 255 -9.81 -13.82 -19.35
CA GLN A 255 -9.61 -15.10 -20.03
C GLN A 255 -9.38 -16.26 -19.06
N TRP A 256 -8.87 -16.01 -17.86
CA TRP A 256 -8.57 -17.05 -16.88
C TRP A 256 -9.47 -16.95 -15.64
N MET A 257 -9.57 -15.79 -15.01
CA MET A 257 -10.32 -15.66 -13.75
C MET A 257 -11.85 -15.80 -13.96
N VAL A 258 -12.42 -15.02 -14.88
CA VAL A 258 -13.88 -14.96 -15.09
C VAL A 258 -14.47 -16.32 -15.49
N PRO A 259 -13.92 -17.06 -16.49
CA PRO A 259 -14.44 -18.38 -16.83
C PRO A 259 -14.32 -19.38 -15.67
N THR A 260 -13.25 -19.26 -14.86
CA THR A 260 -13.08 -20.15 -13.69
C THR A 260 -14.16 -19.88 -12.65
N ILE A 261 -14.48 -18.61 -12.40
CA ILE A 261 -15.58 -18.19 -11.50
C ILE A 261 -16.95 -18.63 -12.05
N GLN A 262 -17.19 -18.45 -13.36
CA GLN A 262 -18.44 -18.86 -14.01
C GLN A 262 -18.67 -20.37 -14.00
N ASN A 263 -17.61 -21.16 -14.09
CA ASN A 263 -17.70 -22.61 -13.92
C ASN A 263 -17.88 -23.02 -12.44
N SER A 264 -17.74 -22.08 -11.50
CA SER A 264 -17.85 -22.30 -10.06
C SER A 264 -19.03 -21.56 -9.40
N MET A 265 -20.08 -21.20 -10.15
CA MET A 265 -21.17 -20.29 -9.75
C MET A 265 -22.11 -20.77 -8.63
N LYS A 266 -21.81 -21.86 -7.93
CA LYS A 266 -22.52 -22.13 -6.68
C LYS A 266 -21.93 -21.20 -5.62
N PRO A 267 -22.73 -20.32 -4.97
CA PRO A 267 -22.24 -19.45 -3.90
C PRO A 267 -21.47 -20.26 -2.86
N PHE A 268 -20.34 -19.75 -2.36
CA PHE A 268 -19.52 -20.46 -1.36
C PHE A 268 -20.32 -20.82 -0.09
N GLN A 269 -21.41 -20.10 0.19
CA GLN A 269 -22.28 -20.31 1.34
C GLN A 269 -23.07 -21.63 1.29
N ASP A 270 -23.30 -22.18 0.10
CA ASP A 270 -24.15 -23.37 -0.11
C ASP A 270 -23.32 -24.61 -0.54
N MET A 271 -22.00 -24.57 -0.35
CA MET A 271 -21.07 -25.58 -0.87
C MET A 271 -20.51 -26.51 0.21
N ASP A 272 -20.38 -27.80 -0.12
CA ASP A 272 -19.60 -28.76 0.68
C ASP A 272 -18.14 -28.31 0.84
N TYR A 273 -17.57 -28.44 2.03
CA TYR A 273 -16.19 -28.02 2.34
C TYR A 273 -15.13 -28.58 1.38
N SER A 274 -15.26 -29.84 0.95
CA SER A 274 -14.33 -30.48 0.00
C SER A 274 -14.34 -29.79 -1.37
N ARG A 275 -15.52 -29.48 -1.89
CA ARG A 275 -15.70 -28.80 -3.19
C ARG A 275 -15.27 -27.33 -3.12
N MET A 276 -15.45 -26.69 -1.97
CA MET A 276 -14.95 -25.33 -1.72
C MET A 276 -13.42 -25.30 -1.81
N ILE A 277 -12.72 -26.23 -1.14
CA ILE A 277 -11.25 -26.29 -1.17
C ILE A 277 -10.73 -26.55 -2.58
N GLU A 278 -11.35 -27.48 -3.34
CA GLU A 278 -10.97 -27.77 -4.72
C GLU A 278 -11.07 -26.51 -5.61
N ARG A 279 -12.17 -25.75 -5.49
CA ARG A 279 -12.39 -24.51 -6.25
C ARG A 279 -11.44 -23.39 -5.82
N LEU A 280 -11.21 -23.23 -4.52
CA LEU A 280 -10.25 -22.28 -3.99
C LEU A 280 -8.85 -22.51 -4.54
N LEU A 281 -8.40 -23.76 -4.62
CA LEU A 281 -7.09 -24.10 -5.20
C LEU A 281 -7.02 -23.78 -6.70
N LYS A 282 -8.09 -24.05 -7.47
CA LYS A 282 -8.16 -23.69 -8.91
C LYS A 282 -8.07 -22.18 -9.14
N LEU A 283 -8.65 -21.37 -8.24
CA LEU A 283 -8.61 -19.92 -8.33
C LEU A 283 -7.34 -19.30 -7.70
N ALA A 284 -6.67 -20.01 -6.78
CA ALA A 284 -5.50 -19.50 -6.07
C ALA A 284 -4.33 -19.17 -7.01
N VAL A 285 -4.08 -20.02 -8.01
CA VAL A 285 -2.99 -19.82 -8.99
C VAL A 285 -3.19 -18.56 -9.84
N PRO A 286 -4.30 -18.40 -10.61
CA PRO A 286 -4.51 -17.19 -11.39
C PRO A 286 -4.55 -15.93 -10.52
N ASN A 287 -5.12 -16.03 -9.32
CA ASN A 287 -5.14 -14.93 -8.35
C ASN A 287 -3.72 -14.52 -7.97
N HIS A 288 -2.86 -15.48 -7.61
CA HIS A 288 -1.48 -15.21 -7.25
C HIS A 288 -0.70 -14.54 -8.40
N PHE A 289 -0.86 -15.01 -9.63
CA PHE A 289 -0.24 -14.37 -10.81
C PHE A 289 -0.70 -12.92 -11.00
N ILE A 290 -2.01 -12.66 -10.87
CA ILE A 290 -2.57 -11.31 -10.93
C ILE A 290 -1.96 -10.42 -9.82
N TRP A 291 -1.81 -10.93 -8.60
CA TRP A 291 -1.19 -10.17 -7.50
C TRP A 291 0.30 -9.87 -7.74
N LEU A 292 1.06 -10.81 -8.31
CA LEU A 292 2.46 -10.58 -8.69
C LEU A 292 2.61 -9.51 -9.78
N ILE A 293 1.75 -9.56 -10.80
CA ILE A 293 1.75 -8.57 -11.88
C ILE A 293 1.30 -7.22 -11.34
N PHE A 294 0.26 -7.18 -10.51
CA PHE A 294 -0.20 -5.97 -9.84
C PHE A 294 0.90 -5.36 -8.98
N PHE A 295 1.65 -6.18 -8.23
CA PHE A 295 2.79 -5.71 -7.45
C PHE A 295 3.82 -5.00 -8.34
N TYR A 296 4.24 -5.63 -9.44
CA TYR A 296 5.22 -5.02 -10.36
C TYR A 296 4.67 -3.77 -11.04
N TRP A 297 3.42 -3.82 -11.52
CA TRP A 297 2.75 -2.70 -12.16
C TRP A 297 2.65 -1.50 -11.22
N PHE A 298 2.15 -1.69 -9.99
CA PHE A 298 1.93 -0.61 -9.04
C PHE A 298 3.23 -0.16 -8.35
N PHE A 299 3.87 -1.04 -7.57
CA PHE A 299 4.99 -0.66 -6.71
C PHE A 299 6.27 -0.38 -7.48
N HIS A 300 6.50 -1.06 -8.61
CA HIS A 300 7.67 -0.79 -9.42
C HIS A 300 7.38 0.21 -10.52
N SER A 301 6.45 -0.05 -11.43
CA SER A 301 6.31 0.78 -12.62
C SER A 301 5.66 2.12 -12.30
N SER A 302 4.47 2.11 -11.69
CA SER A 302 3.69 3.32 -11.38
C SER A 302 4.38 4.22 -10.35
N LEU A 303 4.87 3.69 -9.23
CA LEU A 303 5.56 4.52 -8.23
C LEU A 303 6.88 5.09 -8.76
N ASN A 304 7.65 4.37 -9.58
CA ASN A 304 8.85 4.94 -10.21
C ASN A 304 8.50 6.00 -11.26
N PHE A 305 7.42 5.82 -12.00
CA PHE A 305 6.93 6.84 -12.93
C PHE A 305 6.60 8.14 -12.20
N VAL A 306 5.82 8.05 -11.11
CA VAL A 306 5.49 9.21 -10.27
C VAL A 306 6.76 9.80 -9.61
N ALA A 307 7.66 8.96 -9.11
CA ALA A 307 8.92 9.41 -8.50
C ALA A 307 9.79 10.18 -9.50
N GLU A 308 9.91 9.68 -10.72
CA GLU A 308 10.69 10.34 -11.78
C GLU A 308 10.04 11.67 -12.20
N LEU A 309 8.72 11.72 -12.34
CA LEU A 309 7.97 12.95 -12.68
C LEU A 309 8.14 14.02 -11.59
N MET A 310 8.08 13.61 -10.32
CA MET A 310 8.23 14.49 -9.16
C MET A 310 9.70 14.77 -8.81
N GLN A 311 10.67 14.17 -9.52
CA GLN A 311 12.10 14.18 -9.16
C GLN A 311 12.37 13.71 -7.72
N PHE A 312 11.57 12.76 -7.23
CA PHE A 312 11.76 12.14 -5.92
C PHE A 312 12.92 11.14 -5.96
N GLY A 313 13.86 11.30 -5.03
CA GLY A 313 15.12 10.55 -5.00
C GLY A 313 15.09 9.25 -4.19
N ASP A 314 14.14 9.08 -3.28
CA ASP A 314 14.00 7.82 -2.52
C ASP A 314 13.09 6.86 -3.26
N ARG A 315 13.66 5.93 -4.03
CA ARG A 315 12.89 4.98 -4.84
C ARG A 315 12.83 3.58 -4.22
N GLU A 316 13.10 3.47 -2.93
CA GLU A 316 12.97 2.20 -2.19
C GLU A 316 11.51 1.99 -1.77
N PHE A 317 10.68 1.56 -2.73
CA PHE A 317 9.27 1.25 -2.47
C PHE A 317 9.05 -0.17 -1.92
N TYR A 318 10.01 -1.06 -2.16
CA TYR A 318 10.02 -2.45 -1.74
C TYR A 318 11.47 -2.95 -1.65
N ARG A 319 11.67 -4.05 -0.95
CA ARG A 319 12.93 -4.81 -0.87
C ARG A 319 12.73 -6.22 -1.41
N ASP A 320 13.69 -7.11 -1.24
CA ASP A 320 13.69 -8.49 -1.73
C ASP A 320 12.76 -9.41 -0.93
N TRP A 321 11.48 -9.04 -0.86
CA TRP A 321 10.44 -9.80 -0.19
C TRP A 321 10.25 -11.20 -0.80
N TRP A 322 10.66 -11.45 -2.05
CA TRP A 322 10.64 -12.79 -2.65
C TRP A 322 11.61 -13.75 -1.97
N ASN A 323 12.69 -13.24 -1.36
CA ASN A 323 13.67 -14.02 -0.60
C ASN A 323 13.32 -14.16 0.89
N SER A 324 12.12 -13.74 1.30
CA SER A 324 11.72 -13.77 2.71
C SER A 324 11.72 -15.19 3.26
N GLU A 325 12.52 -15.45 4.29
CA GLU A 325 12.49 -16.74 5.02
C GLU A 325 11.41 -16.77 6.12
N THR A 326 10.89 -15.61 6.51
CA THR A 326 9.84 -15.49 7.52
C THR A 326 8.74 -14.56 7.04
N ILE A 327 7.50 -14.82 7.48
CA ILE A 327 6.33 -13.98 7.19
C ILE A 327 6.52 -12.56 7.73
N THR A 328 7.16 -12.43 8.90
CA THR A 328 7.50 -11.12 9.48
C THR A 328 8.42 -10.32 8.56
N TYR A 329 9.44 -10.93 7.97
CA TYR A 329 10.32 -10.26 7.02
C TYR A 329 9.55 -9.86 5.75
N PHE A 330 8.67 -10.72 5.23
CA PHE A 330 7.82 -10.37 4.08
C PHE A 330 7.01 -9.08 4.33
N TRP A 331 6.28 -9.00 5.44
CA TRP A 331 5.41 -7.86 5.76
C TRP A 331 6.18 -6.55 5.97
N GLN A 332 7.47 -6.61 6.29
CA GLN A 332 8.33 -5.43 6.44
C GLN A 332 8.91 -4.94 5.11
N ASN A 333 8.95 -5.80 4.08
CA ASN A 333 9.75 -5.57 2.88
C ASN A 333 8.94 -5.44 1.59
N TRP A 334 7.67 -5.87 1.56
CA TRP A 334 6.83 -5.77 0.35
C TRP A 334 6.38 -4.33 0.04
N ASN A 335 5.99 -3.55 1.05
CA ASN A 335 5.48 -2.19 0.91
C ASN A 335 6.17 -1.26 1.93
N ILE A 336 7.34 -0.77 1.52
CA ILE A 336 8.21 0.06 2.37
C ILE A 336 7.57 1.39 2.76
N PRO A 337 6.81 2.12 1.89
CA PRO A 337 6.13 3.34 2.29
C PRO A 337 5.19 3.15 3.49
N VAL A 338 4.34 2.12 3.47
CA VAL A 338 3.43 1.81 4.59
C VAL A 338 4.23 1.32 5.80
N HIS A 339 5.21 0.44 5.59
CA HIS A 339 6.04 -0.06 6.70
C HIS A 339 6.79 1.06 7.43
N LYS A 340 7.45 1.97 6.70
CA LYS A 340 8.14 3.15 7.26
C LYS A 340 7.16 4.04 8.03
N TRP A 341 5.95 4.25 7.50
CA TRP A 341 4.92 5.03 8.17
C TRP A 341 4.47 4.38 9.48
N CYS A 342 4.11 3.09 9.47
CA CYS A 342 3.71 2.35 10.66
C CYS A 342 4.83 2.36 11.70
N LEU A 343 6.08 2.18 11.27
CA LEU A 343 7.23 2.19 12.17
C LEU A 343 7.42 3.56 12.84
N ARG A 344 7.36 4.65 12.07
CA ARG A 344 7.68 6.02 12.51
C ARG A 344 6.56 6.68 13.32
N HIS A 345 5.32 6.56 12.87
CA HIS A 345 4.17 7.31 13.39
C HIS A 345 3.29 6.52 14.35
N PHE A 346 3.44 5.20 14.36
CA PHE A 346 2.59 4.33 15.17
C PHE A 346 3.42 3.49 16.15
N TYR A 347 4.22 2.55 15.65
CA TYR A 347 4.97 1.59 16.45
C TYR A 347 6.01 2.23 17.38
N LYS A 348 6.90 3.10 16.87
CA LYS A 348 7.91 3.75 17.72
C LYS A 348 7.28 4.65 18.81
N PRO A 349 6.28 5.50 18.51
CA PRO A 349 5.55 6.23 19.55
C PRO A 349 4.90 5.33 20.61
N MET A 350 4.31 4.20 20.19
CA MET A 350 3.75 3.20 21.11
C MET A 350 4.80 2.64 22.07
N LEU A 351 5.96 2.23 21.55
CA LEU A 351 7.06 1.74 22.37
C LEU A 351 7.62 2.81 23.32
N LYS A 352 7.72 4.07 22.86
CA LYS A 352 8.16 5.19 23.70
C LYS A 352 7.21 5.47 24.87
N ARG A 353 5.93 5.09 24.76
CA ARG A 353 4.94 5.16 25.85
C ARG A 353 4.99 3.96 26.80
N GLY A 354 5.95 3.04 26.63
CA GLY A 354 6.16 1.89 27.52
C GLY A 354 5.40 0.61 27.12
N MET A 355 4.74 0.58 25.96
CA MET A 355 4.07 -0.65 25.50
C MET A 355 5.06 -1.73 25.06
N SER A 356 4.68 -2.99 25.25
CA SER A 356 5.51 -4.14 24.85
C SER A 356 5.59 -4.27 23.32
N LYS A 357 6.66 -4.92 22.84
CA LYS A 357 6.86 -5.17 21.40
C LYS A 357 5.70 -5.94 20.77
N TRP A 358 5.16 -6.92 21.50
CA TRP A 358 4.06 -7.77 21.04
C TRP A 358 2.77 -6.97 20.91
N VAL A 359 2.42 -6.15 21.90
CA VAL A 359 1.25 -5.25 21.84
C VAL A 359 1.38 -4.27 20.67
N GLY A 360 2.58 -3.69 20.47
CA GLY A 360 2.84 -2.80 19.33
C GLY A 360 2.67 -3.50 17.98
N GLN A 361 3.13 -4.75 17.83
CA GLN A 361 2.97 -5.53 16.61
C GLN A 361 1.51 -5.87 16.34
N THR A 362 0.79 -6.38 17.34
CA THR A 362 -0.64 -6.70 17.24
C THR A 362 -1.45 -5.46 16.86
N ALA A 363 -1.15 -4.29 17.45
CA ALA A 363 -1.83 -3.05 17.10
C ALA A 363 -1.58 -2.60 15.65
N VAL A 364 -0.36 -2.76 15.12
CA VAL A 364 -0.07 -2.48 13.70
C VAL A 364 -0.87 -3.41 12.80
N PHE A 365 -0.94 -4.70 13.13
CA PHE A 365 -1.72 -5.67 12.35
C PHE A 365 -3.22 -5.39 12.42
N LEU A 366 -3.76 -4.98 13.57
CA LEU A 366 -5.17 -4.58 13.71
C LEU A 366 -5.53 -3.38 12.83
N ILE A 367 -4.68 -2.34 12.82
CA ILE A 367 -4.88 -1.18 11.93
C ILE A 367 -4.78 -1.60 10.47
N SER A 368 -3.81 -2.45 10.14
CA SER A 368 -3.69 -2.99 8.79
C SER A 368 -4.94 -3.77 8.38
N ALA A 369 -5.45 -4.65 9.24
CA ALA A 369 -6.67 -5.43 9.02
C ALA A 369 -7.89 -4.53 8.82
N PHE A 370 -8.03 -3.46 9.61
CA PHE A 370 -9.06 -2.45 9.40
C PHE A 370 -9.00 -1.84 8.00
N PHE A 371 -7.83 -1.39 7.52
CA PHE A 371 -7.72 -0.80 6.18
C PHE A 371 -7.94 -1.81 5.06
N HIS A 372 -7.54 -3.08 5.23
CA HIS A 372 -7.82 -4.12 4.22
C HIS A 372 -9.32 -4.39 4.12
N GLU A 373 -10.01 -4.53 5.25
CA GLU A 373 -11.46 -4.68 5.26
C GLU A 373 -12.14 -3.43 4.69
N TYR A 374 -11.72 -2.23 5.10
CA TYR A 374 -12.25 -0.96 4.62
C TYR A 374 -12.16 -0.82 3.08
N LEU A 375 -11.01 -1.16 2.50
CA LEU A 375 -10.78 -1.02 1.05
C LEU A 375 -11.54 -2.06 0.21
N VAL A 376 -11.86 -3.22 0.77
CA VAL A 376 -12.56 -4.31 0.04
C VAL A 376 -14.06 -4.31 0.31
N SER A 377 -14.48 -4.21 1.57
CA SER A 377 -15.89 -4.33 1.99
C SER A 377 -16.75 -3.15 1.52
N VAL A 378 -16.27 -1.91 1.68
CA VAL A 378 -17.07 -0.70 1.45
C VAL A 378 -17.43 -0.54 -0.04
N PRO A 379 -16.50 -0.65 -1.01
CA PRO A 379 -16.84 -0.50 -2.42
C PRO A 379 -17.76 -1.60 -2.95
N LEU A 380 -17.66 -2.81 -2.37
CA LEU A 380 -18.51 -3.95 -2.71
C LEU A 380 -19.83 -3.96 -1.93
N LYS A 381 -19.95 -3.11 -0.89
CA LYS A 381 -21.08 -3.08 0.05
C LYS A 381 -21.31 -4.43 0.76
N MET A 382 -20.23 -5.15 1.07
CA MET A 382 -20.26 -6.48 1.67
C MET A 382 -19.41 -6.52 2.94
N PHE A 383 -20.04 -6.67 4.12
CA PHE A 383 -19.35 -6.61 5.43
C PHE A 383 -19.22 -7.99 6.08
N ARG A 384 -18.39 -8.87 5.49
CA ARG A 384 -18.22 -10.26 5.95
C ARG A 384 -17.03 -10.49 6.89
N LEU A 385 -16.15 -9.49 7.03
CA LEU A 385 -14.94 -9.53 7.88
C LEU A 385 -13.91 -10.61 7.50
N TRP A 386 -13.97 -11.20 6.30
CA TRP A 386 -13.03 -12.22 5.86
C TRP A 386 -11.62 -11.66 5.65
N ALA A 387 -11.49 -10.44 5.10
CA ALA A 387 -10.18 -9.82 4.89
C ALA A 387 -9.55 -9.42 6.23
N PHE A 388 -10.36 -8.95 7.18
CA PHE A 388 -9.93 -8.71 8.55
C PHE A 388 -9.40 -9.98 9.22
N MET A 389 -10.18 -11.07 9.20
CA MET A 389 -9.80 -12.34 9.82
C MET A 389 -8.56 -12.95 9.15
N GLY A 390 -8.45 -12.86 7.82
CA GLY A 390 -7.27 -13.30 7.07
C GLY A 390 -5.99 -12.58 7.55
N MET A 391 -6.04 -11.27 7.75
CA MET A 391 -4.91 -10.50 8.28
C MET A 391 -4.57 -10.87 9.73
N MET A 392 -5.57 -11.10 10.57
CA MET A 392 -5.35 -11.48 11.97
C MET A 392 -4.77 -12.90 12.08
N ALA A 393 -5.17 -13.82 11.21
CA ALA A 393 -4.62 -15.17 11.13
C ALA A 393 -3.14 -15.22 10.71
N GLN A 394 -2.62 -14.16 10.09
CA GLN A 394 -1.19 -14.06 9.75
C GLN A 394 -0.28 -13.97 10.99
N LEU A 395 -0.77 -13.45 12.12
CA LEU A 395 0.03 -13.36 13.36
C LEU A 395 0.40 -14.75 13.94
N PRO A 396 -0.55 -15.65 14.21
CA PRO A 396 -0.21 -17.00 14.65
C PRO A 396 0.54 -17.79 13.57
N LEU A 397 0.21 -17.61 12.29
CA LEU A 397 0.93 -18.24 11.19
C LEU A 397 2.40 -17.80 11.14
N ALA A 398 2.69 -16.50 11.30
CA ALA A 398 4.04 -15.97 11.34
C ALA A 398 4.86 -16.54 12.50
N TRP A 399 4.22 -16.69 13.67
CA TRP A 399 4.85 -17.32 14.83
C TRP A 399 5.16 -18.81 14.57
N LEU A 400 4.22 -19.55 13.99
CA LEU A 400 4.39 -20.97 13.69
C LEU A 400 5.49 -21.18 12.64
N VAL A 401 5.40 -20.50 11.50
CA VAL A 401 6.37 -20.61 10.40
C VAL A 401 7.76 -20.24 10.88
N GLY A 402 7.90 -19.16 11.66
CA GLY A 402 9.18 -18.72 12.20
C GLY A 402 9.80 -19.66 13.22
N ARG A 403 9.03 -20.58 13.82
CA ARG A 403 9.54 -21.61 14.73
C ARG A 403 9.85 -22.94 14.04
N VAL A 404 9.05 -23.31 13.04
CA VAL A 404 9.10 -24.64 12.42
C VAL A 404 10.03 -24.67 11.21
N PHE A 405 10.02 -23.62 10.37
CA PHE A 405 10.74 -23.62 9.10
C PHE A 405 11.89 -22.62 9.10
N GLN A 406 12.99 -22.97 8.44
CA GLN A 406 14.18 -22.13 8.31
C GLN A 406 14.75 -22.21 6.87
N GLY A 407 15.47 -21.18 6.44
CA GLY A 407 16.12 -21.14 5.13
C GLY A 407 15.12 -21.28 3.97
N ASN A 408 15.44 -22.17 3.02
CA ASN A 408 14.59 -22.43 1.85
C ASN A 408 13.18 -22.91 2.21
N TYR A 409 13.04 -23.73 3.26
CA TYR A 409 11.72 -24.22 3.67
C TYR A 409 10.87 -23.09 4.30
N GLY A 410 11.52 -22.16 5.01
CA GLY A 410 10.85 -20.94 5.48
C GLY A 410 10.37 -20.08 4.32
N ASN A 411 11.22 -19.92 3.29
CA ASN A 411 10.83 -19.21 2.07
C ASN A 411 9.68 -19.89 1.32
N ALA A 412 9.69 -21.22 1.22
CA ALA A 412 8.58 -21.97 0.64
C ALA A 412 7.28 -21.79 1.43
N ALA A 413 7.34 -21.80 2.76
CA ALA A 413 6.18 -21.56 3.62
C ALA A 413 5.62 -20.14 3.44
N VAL A 414 6.48 -19.13 3.27
CA VAL A 414 6.05 -17.76 2.91
C VAL A 414 5.33 -17.75 1.58
N TRP A 415 5.89 -18.38 0.53
CA TRP A 415 5.25 -18.46 -0.78
C TRP A 415 3.89 -19.15 -0.74
N ILE A 416 3.78 -20.27 -0.04
CA ILE A 416 2.50 -20.97 0.16
C ILE A 416 1.51 -20.02 0.84
N SER A 417 1.91 -19.33 1.92
CA SER A 417 1.06 -18.34 2.59
C SER A 417 0.61 -17.19 1.68
N LEU A 418 1.41 -16.78 0.69
CA LEU A 418 1.01 -15.75 -0.27
C LEU A 418 -0.01 -16.27 -1.29
N ILE A 419 0.10 -17.54 -1.67
CA ILE A 419 -0.83 -18.18 -2.61
C ILE A 419 -2.19 -18.43 -1.94
N ILE A 420 -2.19 -18.99 -0.72
CA ILE A 420 -3.42 -19.44 -0.04
C ILE A 420 -3.98 -18.47 1.01
N GLY A 421 -3.20 -17.49 1.43
CA GLY A 421 -3.54 -16.62 2.56
C GLY A 421 -4.41 -15.44 2.16
N GLN A 422 -3.91 -14.23 2.44
CA GLN A 422 -4.68 -13.00 2.32
C GLN A 422 -5.30 -12.75 0.92
N PRO A 423 -4.60 -13.03 -0.20
CA PRO A 423 -5.17 -12.86 -1.53
C PRO A 423 -6.45 -13.67 -1.78
N ILE A 424 -6.61 -14.84 -1.15
CA ILE A 424 -7.83 -15.63 -1.27
C ILE A 424 -9.00 -14.95 -0.56
N ALA A 425 -8.78 -14.33 0.60
CA ALA A 425 -9.84 -13.60 1.29
C ALA A 425 -10.44 -12.51 0.40
N VAL A 426 -9.60 -11.77 -0.33
CA VAL A 426 -10.07 -10.75 -1.30
C VAL A 426 -10.81 -11.39 -2.48
N LEU A 427 -10.29 -12.50 -3.02
CA LEU A 427 -10.94 -13.24 -4.09
C LEU A 427 -12.35 -13.70 -3.69
N MET A 428 -12.57 -14.14 -2.45
CA MET A 428 -13.90 -14.57 -1.98
C MET A 428 -14.92 -13.42 -2.04
N TYR A 429 -14.52 -12.19 -1.71
CA TYR A 429 -15.40 -11.02 -1.87
C TYR A 429 -15.74 -10.75 -3.33
N VAL A 430 -14.75 -10.77 -4.22
CA VAL A 430 -14.95 -10.50 -5.65
C VAL A 430 -15.79 -11.59 -6.30
N HIS A 431 -15.56 -12.85 -5.92
CA HIS A 431 -16.36 -13.99 -6.36
C HIS A 431 -17.83 -13.80 -5.98
N ASP A 432 -18.12 -13.56 -4.70
CA ASP A 432 -19.51 -13.44 -4.27
C ASP A 432 -20.19 -12.19 -4.81
N TYR A 433 -19.46 -11.07 -4.96
CA TYR A 433 -19.96 -9.91 -5.67
C TYR A 433 -20.35 -10.26 -7.12
N TYR A 434 -19.49 -10.98 -7.84
CA TYR A 434 -19.74 -11.40 -9.22
C TYR A 434 -20.94 -12.34 -9.32
N VAL A 435 -21.01 -13.36 -8.46
CA VAL A 435 -22.13 -14.31 -8.43
C VAL A 435 -23.46 -13.61 -8.14
N LEU A 436 -23.49 -12.67 -7.19
CA LEU A 436 -24.72 -11.96 -6.82
C LEU A 436 -25.23 -11.01 -7.92
N HIS A 437 -24.33 -10.41 -8.72
CA HIS A 437 -24.71 -9.42 -9.73
C HIS A 437 -24.83 -9.99 -11.15
N TYR A 438 -24.14 -11.10 -11.45
CA TYR A 438 -24.07 -11.69 -12.79
C TYR A 438 -24.49 -13.16 -12.83
N GLY A 439 -24.85 -13.77 -11.71
CA GLY A 439 -25.24 -15.19 -11.64
C GLY A 439 -26.70 -15.52 -11.91
N GLY A 440 -27.53 -14.51 -12.19
CA GLY A 440 -28.94 -14.66 -12.53
C GLY A 440 -29.28 -14.48 -14.01
N GLU A 441 -28.34 -14.07 -14.87
CA GLU A 441 -28.58 -13.93 -16.30
C GLU A 441 -28.17 -15.23 -17.00
N GLU A 442 -29.15 -15.99 -17.51
CA GLU A 442 -28.88 -16.98 -18.57
C GLU A 442 -28.10 -16.27 -19.69
N PRO A 443 -27.06 -16.91 -20.26
CA PRO A 443 -26.36 -16.31 -21.39
C PRO A 443 -27.37 -16.06 -22.51
N ALA A 444 -27.63 -14.79 -22.80
CA ALA A 444 -28.38 -14.40 -23.98
C ALA A 444 -27.76 -15.14 -25.18
N ALA A 445 -28.58 -15.95 -25.85
CA ALA A 445 -28.18 -16.67 -27.04
C ALA A 445 -27.44 -15.72 -27.99
N PRO A 446 -26.36 -16.15 -28.65
CA PRO A 446 -25.69 -15.31 -29.62
C PRO A 446 -26.72 -14.92 -30.67
N VAL A 447 -27.03 -13.62 -30.74
CA VAL A 447 -27.79 -13.04 -31.85
C VAL A 447 -26.91 -13.25 -33.07
N LEU A 448 -27.17 -14.35 -33.78
CA LEU A 448 -26.71 -14.57 -35.14
C LEU A 448 -27.30 -13.45 -35.98
N LEU A 449 -26.48 -12.42 -36.25
CA LEU A 449 -26.72 -11.51 -37.34
C LEU A 449 -26.60 -12.31 -38.63
N SER A 450 -27.74 -12.77 -39.15
CA SER A 450 -27.93 -13.14 -40.56
C SER A 450 -28.12 -11.88 -41.40
#